data_AF-A0A2G9NPW0-F1
#
_entry.id   AF-A0A2G9NPW0-F1
#
_cell.length_a   1.000
_cell.length_b   1.000
_cell.length_c   1.000
_cell.angle_alpha   90.00
_cell.angle_beta   90.00
_cell.angle_gamma   90.00
#
_symmetry.space_group_name_H-M   'P 1'
#
loop_
_entity.id
_entity.type
_entity.pdbx_description
1 polymer ?
#
loop_
_entity_poly.entity_id
_entity_poly.type
_entity_poly.pdbx_seq_one_letter_code
_entity_poly.pdbx_strand_id
1 'polypeptide(L)'
;MHSNDEKTRITCKNFFIEHLNKTIFMSLESVGKCDDIVWQFSRKVQDEYYPFMDRLHTIMNIKRIPYDSRTITKNKFPKTLSNFQQLILSQSQADRLFTLDKEMLNLNLKFVTSPNNHSTEKNFPGIMERFYKQSLKLRVNNIHSIY
;
A
#
# COMPACT_ATOMS: atom_id res chain seq x y z
N MET A 1 -0.54 -1.16 6.43
CA MET A 1 -1.29 -0.84 7.67
C MET A 1 -1.19 -1.93 8.74
N HIS A 2 -0.58 -3.08 8.46
CA HIS A 2 -0.50 -4.21 9.40
C HIS A 2 0.94 -4.56 9.79
N SER A 3 1.87 -3.61 9.63
CA SER A 3 3.28 -3.82 10.00
C SER A 3 3.43 -4.16 11.48
N ASN A 4 4.42 -4.99 11.80
CA ASN A 4 4.88 -5.19 13.18
C ASN A 4 5.69 -3.99 13.70
N ASP A 5 6.25 -3.16 12.81
CA ASP A 5 6.75 -1.84 13.20
C ASP A 5 5.57 -0.87 13.38
N GLU A 6 5.29 -0.50 14.63
CA GLU A 6 4.19 0.37 15.00
C GLU A 6 4.29 1.75 14.32
N LYS A 7 5.49 2.28 14.13
CA LYS A 7 5.66 3.57 13.44
C LYS A 7 5.21 3.48 11.98
N THR A 8 5.66 2.46 11.26
CA THR A 8 5.20 2.16 9.90
C THR A 8 3.71 1.90 9.86
N ARG A 9 3.19 1.11 10.81
CA ARG A 9 1.77 0.79 10.90
C ARG A 9 0.91 2.05 11.03
N ILE A 10 1.22 2.92 11.98
CA ILE A 10 0.52 4.17 12.25
C ILE A 10 0.62 5.10 11.05
N THR A 11 1.82 5.26 10.47
CA THR A 11 2.05 6.08 9.28
C THR A 11 1.16 5.63 8.12
N CYS A 12 1.16 4.34 7.80
CA CYS A 12 0.29 3.80 6.76
C CYS A 12 -1.19 3.93 7.10
N LYS A 13 -1.61 3.65 8.35
CA LYS A 13 -3.01 3.76 8.76
C LYS A 13 -3.51 5.19 8.53
N ASN A 14 -2.76 6.17 9.01
CA ASN A 14 -3.10 7.57 8.89
C ASN A 14 -3.16 8.00 7.42
N PHE A 15 -2.24 7.51 6.57
CA PHE A 15 -2.31 7.75 5.13
C PHE A 15 -3.66 7.36 4.54
N PHE A 16 -4.15 6.14 4.80
CA PHE A 16 -5.45 5.71 4.29
C PHE A 16 -6.61 6.52 4.87
N ILE A 17 -6.57 6.86 6.16
CA ILE A 17 -7.60 7.71 6.80
C ILE A 17 -7.68 9.09 6.14
N GLU A 18 -6.54 9.73 5.88
CA GLU A 18 -6.46 11.05 5.25
C GLU A 18 -6.90 11.04 3.78
N HIS A 19 -6.82 9.87 3.14
CA HIS A 19 -7.15 9.69 1.72
C HIS A 19 -8.48 8.95 1.50
N LEU A 20 -9.32 8.74 2.53
CA LEU A 20 -10.62 8.07 2.40
C LEU A 20 -11.51 8.69 1.31
N ASN A 21 -11.51 10.01 1.21
CA ASN A 21 -12.31 10.78 0.24
C ASN A 21 -11.56 11.06 -1.07
N LYS A 22 -10.42 10.41 -1.29
CA LYS A 22 -9.60 10.56 -2.51
C LYS A 22 -9.68 9.29 -3.36
N THR A 23 -9.35 9.44 -4.63
CA THR A 23 -9.13 8.29 -5.51
C THR A 23 -7.74 7.74 -5.28
N ILE A 24 -7.63 6.43 -5.05
CA ILE A 24 -6.34 5.73 -4.98
C ILE A 24 -6.22 4.82 -6.20
N PHE A 25 -5.04 4.78 -6.79
CA PHE A 25 -4.73 3.90 -7.90
C PHE A 25 -3.87 2.74 -7.42
N MET A 26 -4.13 1.55 -7.94
CA MET A 26 -3.34 0.36 -7.65
C MET A 26 -3.26 -0.52 -8.88
N SER A 27 -2.11 -1.13 -9.15
CA SER A 27 -2.00 -2.12 -10.22
C SER A 27 -2.60 -3.45 -9.77
N LEU A 28 -3.02 -4.30 -10.72
CA LEU A 28 -3.45 -5.67 -10.41
C LEU A 28 -2.32 -6.49 -9.77
N GLU A 29 -1.06 -6.20 -10.11
CA GLU A 29 0.10 -6.83 -9.50
C GLU A 29 0.25 -6.42 -8.03
N SER A 30 0.04 -5.15 -7.68
CA SER A 30 0.04 -4.70 -6.28
C SER A 30 -1.08 -5.37 -5.47
N VAL A 31 -2.26 -5.58 -6.06
CA VAL A 31 -3.34 -6.38 -5.44
C VAL A 31 -2.83 -7.79 -5.16
N GLY A 32 -2.31 -8.47 -6.18
CA GLY A 32 -1.82 -9.84 -6.06
C GLY A 32 -0.70 -10.00 -5.03
N LYS A 33 0.26 -9.07 -4.98
CA LYS A 33 1.33 -9.06 -3.97
C LYS A 33 0.77 -8.89 -2.55
N CYS A 34 -0.24 -8.05 -2.36
CA CYS A 34 -0.89 -7.93 -1.04
C CYS A 34 -1.61 -9.22 -0.63
N ASP A 35 -2.34 -9.83 -1.54
CA ASP A 35 -3.09 -11.07 -1.26
C ASP A 35 -2.15 -12.25 -1.00
N ASP A 36 -1.06 -12.36 -1.77
CA ASP A 36 -0.03 -13.41 -1.59
C ASP A 36 0.49 -13.46 -0.15
N ILE A 37 0.79 -12.30 0.45
CA ILE A 37 1.23 -12.21 1.86
C ILE A 37 0.14 -12.73 2.79
N VAL A 38 -1.10 -12.29 2.59
CA VAL A 38 -2.22 -12.61 3.49
C VAL A 38 -2.53 -14.10 3.43
N TRP A 39 -2.39 -14.72 2.26
CA TRP A 39 -2.61 -16.14 2.05
C TRP A 39 -1.57 -17.04 2.72
N GLN A 40 -0.41 -16.51 3.11
CA GLN A 40 0.57 -17.25 3.93
C GLN A 40 0.11 -17.44 5.39
N PHE A 41 -0.93 -16.74 5.85
CA PHE A 41 -1.45 -16.86 7.21
C PHE A 41 -2.56 -17.91 7.31
N SER A 42 -2.81 -18.43 8.51
CA SER A 42 -3.89 -19.40 8.73
C SER A 42 -5.26 -18.83 8.36
N ARG A 43 -6.19 -19.70 7.96
CA ARG A 43 -7.57 -19.29 7.61
C ARG A 43 -8.23 -18.47 8.71
N LYS A 44 -8.03 -18.84 9.99
CA LYS A 44 -8.54 -18.10 11.14
C LYS A 44 -8.02 -16.66 11.20
N VAL A 45 -6.76 -16.42 10.83
CA VAL A 45 -6.21 -15.05 10.79
C VAL A 45 -6.78 -14.29 9.60
N GLN A 46 -6.92 -14.94 8.45
CA GLN A 46 -7.54 -14.35 7.26
C GLN A 46 -8.99 -13.92 7.51
N ASP A 47 -9.78 -14.73 8.23
CA ASP A 47 -11.17 -14.43 8.58
C ASP A 47 -11.32 -13.17 9.46
N GLU A 48 -10.27 -12.82 10.19
CA GLU A 48 -10.24 -11.62 11.04
C GLU A 48 -9.77 -10.40 10.24
N TYR A 49 -9.01 -10.63 9.16
CA TYR A 49 -8.43 -9.61 8.31
C TYR A 49 -9.40 -9.09 7.24
N TYR A 50 -10.00 -10.00 6.45
CA TYR A 50 -10.81 -9.62 5.29
C TYR A 50 -12.04 -8.76 5.61
N PRO A 51 -12.75 -8.92 6.74
CA PRO A 51 -13.88 -8.04 7.07
C PRO A 51 -13.54 -6.55 7.13
N PHE A 52 -12.30 -6.20 7.48
CA PHE A 52 -11.81 -4.82 7.41
C PHE A 52 -11.51 -4.40 5.96
N MET A 53 -10.76 -5.22 5.21
CA MET A 53 -10.37 -4.88 3.85
C MET A 53 -11.55 -4.78 2.88
N ASP A 54 -12.56 -5.65 3.02
CA ASP A 54 -13.77 -5.60 2.20
C ASP A 54 -14.52 -4.27 2.39
N ARG A 55 -14.63 -3.82 3.65
CA ARG A 55 -15.24 -2.53 3.97
C ARG A 55 -14.38 -1.37 3.47
N LEU A 56 -13.07 -1.44 3.64
CA LEU A 56 -12.14 -0.43 3.13
C LEU A 56 -12.27 -0.25 1.62
N HIS A 57 -12.29 -1.35 0.87
CA HIS A 57 -12.44 -1.33 -0.57
C HIS A 57 -13.85 -0.92 -1.02
N THR A 58 -14.87 -1.04 -0.16
CA THR A 58 -16.22 -0.55 -0.44
C THR A 58 -16.31 0.96 -0.28
N ILE A 59 -15.68 1.52 0.76
CA ILE A 59 -15.79 2.96 1.06
C ILE A 59 -14.79 3.81 0.28
N MET A 60 -13.60 3.28 -0.01
CA MET A 60 -12.56 4.01 -0.72
C MET A 60 -12.75 3.88 -2.22
N ASN A 61 -12.56 4.98 -2.96
CA ASN A 61 -12.56 4.94 -4.42
C ASN A 61 -11.22 4.42 -4.93
N ILE A 62 -11.04 3.09 -4.95
CA ILE A 62 -9.84 2.43 -5.46
C ILE A 62 -10.04 2.07 -6.93
N LYS A 63 -9.18 2.61 -7.80
CA LYS A 63 -9.12 2.27 -9.22
C LYS A 63 -7.99 1.29 -9.47
N ARG A 64 -8.35 0.08 -9.88
CA ARG A 64 -7.40 -0.93 -10.33
C ARG A 64 -7.09 -0.67 -11.80
N ILE A 65 -5.86 -0.28 -12.10
CA ILE A 65 -5.44 0.12 -13.45
C ILE A 65 -4.41 -0.87 -14.01
N PRO A 66 -4.60 -1.38 -15.25
CA PRO A 66 -3.60 -2.21 -15.89
C PRO A 66 -2.36 -1.37 -16.24
N TYR A 67 -1.24 -2.04 -16.48
CA TYR A 67 -0.13 -1.40 -17.17
C TYR A 67 -0.52 -1.17 -18.63
N ASP A 68 -0.06 -0.06 -19.20
CA ASP A 68 -0.24 0.23 -20.62
C ASP A 68 1.12 0.32 -21.35
N SER A 69 1.07 0.39 -22.68
CA SER A 69 2.29 0.47 -23.49
C SER A 69 3.16 1.68 -23.13
N ARG A 70 2.57 2.79 -22.70
CA ARG A 70 3.28 4.01 -22.27
C ARG A 70 4.07 3.78 -20.99
N THR A 71 3.56 2.93 -20.10
CA THR A 71 4.20 2.48 -18.87
C THR A 71 5.47 1.67 -19.17
N ILE A 72 5.45 0.84 -20.21
CA ILE A 72 6.54 -0.11 -20.50
C ILE A 72 7.70 0.54 -21.27
N THR A 73 7.43 1.53 -22.13
CA THR A 73 8.42 1.97 -23.13
C THR A 73 9.22 3.23 -22.80
N LYS A 74 8.99 3.89 -21.66
CA LYS A 74 9.51 5.26 -21.45
C LYS A 74 10.61 5.44 -20.41
N ASN A 75 10.88 4.48 -19.53
CA ASN A 75 11.63 4.79 -18.32
C ASN A 75 12.94 4.01 -18.15
N LYS A 76 14.04 4.76 -18.19
CA LYS A 76 15.39 4.28 -17.83
C LYS A 76 15.58 4.46 -16.33
N PHE A 77 14.88 3.67 -15.52
CA PHE A 77 15.20 3.61 -14.09
C PHE A 77 16.48 2.79 -13.86
N PRO A 78 17.18 2.99 -12.73
CA PRO A 78 18.38 2.22 -12.42
C PRO A 78 18.10 0.71 -12.46
N LYS A 79 19.01 -0.05 -13.08
CA LYS A 79 18.91 -1.52 -13.16
C LYS A 79 18.97 -2.22 -11.80
N THR A 80 19.36 -1.49 -10.75
CA THR A 80 19.34 -1.98 -9.36
C THR A 80 17.92 -2.16 -8.85
N LEU A 81 16.93 -1.47 -9.42
CA LEU A 81 15.54 -1.64 -9.04
C LEU A 81 14.94 -2.91 -9.64
N SER A 82 14.08 -3.57 -8.88
CA SER A 82 13.27 -4.70 -9.33
C SER A 82 12.37 -4.31 -10.51
N ASN A 83 11.96 -5.29 -11.32
CA ASN A 83 10.99 -5.06 -12.40
C ASN A 83 9.70 -4.42 -11.88
N PHE A 84 9.23 -4.84 -10.69
CA PHE A 84 8.05 -4.28 -10.06
C PHE A 84 8.23 -2.81 -9.66
N GLN A 85 9.35 -2.45 -9.03
CA GLN A 85 9.67 -1.06 -8.71
C GLN A 85 9.72 -0.21 -9.99
N GLN A 86 10.32 -0.71 -11.07
CA GLN A 86 10.37 -0.01 -12.35
C GLN A 86 8.97 0.18 -12.98
N LEU A 87 8.10 -0.82 -12.88
CA LEU A 87 6.73 -0.77 -13.39
C LEU A 87 5.86 0.20 -12.59
N ILE A 88 5.91 0.16 -11.25
CA ILE A 88 5.09 1.05 -10.41
C ILE A 88 5.54 2.51 -10.55
N LEU A 89 6.84 2.76 -10.64
CA LEU A 89 7.38 4.09 -10.94
C LEU A 89 6.92 4.59 -12.31
N SER A 90 6.90 3.71 -13.31
CA SER A 90 6.44 4.07 -14.66
C SER A 90 4.95 4.41 -14.68
N GLN A 91 4.13 3.64 -13.97
CA GLN A 91 2.69 3.86 -13.91
C GLN A 91 2.34 5.14 -13.16
N SER A 92 3.15 5.54 -12.18
CA SER A 92 2.87 6.65 -11.28
C SER A 92 3.31 8.03 -11.79
N GLN A 93 3.93 8.13 -12.97
CA GLN A 93 4.54 9.39 -13.45
C GLN A 93 3.54 10.53 -13.66
N ALA A 94 2.29 10.21 -13.98
CA ALA A 94 1.23 11.20 -14.19
C ALA A 94 0.61 11.68 -12.87
N ASP A 95 0.84 10.96 -11.77
CA ASP A 95 0.21 11.17 -10.48
C ASP A 95 1.28 11.22 -9.37
N ARG A 96 0.96 10.79 -8.15
CA ARG A 96 1.88 10.74 -7.02
C ARG A 96 1.96 9.32 -6.46
N LEU A 97 3.17 8.80 -6.36
CA LEU A 97 3.47 7.54 -5.68
C LEU A 97 3.80 7.83 -4.22
N PHE A 98 3.02 7.25 -3.32
CA PHE A 98 3.33 7.19 -1.90
C PHE A 98 3.98 5.85 -1.57
N THR A 99 5.20 5.86 -1.03
CA THR A 99 5.94 4.64 -0.72
C THR A 99 6.84 4.80 0.51
N LEU A 100 7.16 3.67 1.15
CA LEU A 100 8.19 3.57 2.19
C LEU A 100 9.47 2.90 1.68
N ASP A 101 9.50 2.52 0.40
CA ASP A 101 10.65 1.92 -0.25
C ASP A 101 11.80 2.94 -0.34
N LYS A 102 12.89 2.65 0.38
CA LYS A 102 14.05 3.55 0.47
C LYS A 102 14.76 3.72 -0.86
N GLU A 103 14.83 2.67 -1.69
CA GLU A 103 15.51 2.74 -2.98
C GLU A 103 14.76 3.68 -3.93
N MET A 104 13.42 3.55 -3.98
CA MET A 104 12.57 4.44 -4.77
C MET A 104 12.59 5.88 -4.25
N LEU A 105 12.58 6.09 -2.93
CA LEU A 105 12.67 7.43 -2.32
C LEU A 105 14.02 8.09 -2.62
N ASN A 106 15.12 7.33 -2.60
CA ASN A 106 16.47 7.83 -2.88
C ASN A 106 16.68 8.27 -4.33
N LEU A 107 15.78 7.92 -5.25
CA LEU A 107 15.82 8.44 -6.62
C LEU A 107 15.49 9.94 -6.71
N ASN A 108 14.91 10.54 -5.65
CA ASN A 108 14.53 11.95 -5.59
C ASN A 108 13.63 12.41 -6.76
N LEU A 109 12.73 11.52 -7.22
CA LEU A 109 11.76 11.83 -8.26
C LEU A 109 10.62 12.69 -7.68
N LYS A 110 10.24 13.77 -8.36
CA LYS A 110 9.21 14.72 -7.88
C LYS A 110 7.85 14.09 -7.55
N PHE A 111 7.50 13.00 -8.24
CA PHE A 111 6.24 12.30 -8.06
C PHE A 111 6.29 11.18 -7.02
N VAL A 112 7.47 10.89 -6.44
CA VAL A 112 7.65 9.85 -5.43
C VAL A 112 7.86 10.52 -4.07
N THR A 113 7.06 10.13 -3.08
CA THR A 113 7.15 10.70 -1.74
C THR A 113 6.79 9.68 -0.67
N SER A 114 7.22 9.92 0.56
CA SER A 114 6.78 9.12 1.70
C SER A 114 5.47 9.68 2.26
N PRO A 115 4.62 8.83 2.85
CA PRO A 115 3.52 9.33 3.65
C PRO A 115 4.04 10.17 4.82
N ASN A 116 3.25 11.15 5.24
CA ASN A 116 3.58 11.98 6.39
C ASN A 116 3.80 11.12 7.63
N ASN A 117 4.96 11.30 8.27
CA ASN A 117 5.27 10.61 9.52
C ASN A 117 4.48 11.25 10.66
N HIS A 118 3.40 10.60 11.07
CA HIS A 118 2.58 11.03 12.20
C HIS A 118 2.94 10.23 13.45
N SER A 119 3.17 10.93 14.57
CA SER A 119 3.37 10.29 15.87
C SER A 119 2.06 9.83 16.52
N THR A 120 0.94 10.47 16.21
CA THR A 120 -0.37 10.15 16.79
C THR A 120 -1.22 9.32 15.82
N GLU A 121 -1.70 8.17 16.30
CA GLU A 121 -2.60 7.31 15.53
C GLU A 121 -4.00 7.92 15.43
N LYS A 122 -4.51 8.05 14.20
CA LYS A 122 -5.90 8.43 13.91
C LYS A 122 -6.81 7.20 13.92
N ASN A 123 -8.11 7.42 14.06
CA ASN A 123 -9.11 6.35 13.98
C ASN A 123 -9.86 6.39 12.65
N PHE A 124 -10.16 5.22 12.11
CA PHE A 124 -11.15 5.08 11.04
C PHE A 124 -12.53 5.50 11.54
N PRO A 125 -13.42 5.97 10.65
CA PRO A 125 -14.76 6.39 11.05
C PRO A 125 -15.66 5.20 11.44
N GLY A 126 -16.46 5.40 12.49
CA GLY A 126 -17.53 4.49 12.88
C GLY A 126 -17.07 3.05 13.17
N ILE A 127 -17.85 2.08 12.71
CA ILE A 127 -17.59 0.65 12.96
C ILE A 127 -16.29 0.15 12.31
N MET A 128 -15.75 0.89 11.35
CA MET A 128 -14.55 0.49 10.62
C MET A 128 -13.32 0.38 11.51
N GLU A 129 -13.18 1.25 12.52
CA GLU A 129 -12.07 1.16 13.48
C GLU A 129 -12.12 -0.16 14.27
N ARG A 130 -13.31 -0.68 14.57
CA ARG A 130 -13.47 -1.97 15.23
C ARG A 130 -12.92 -3.10 14.36
N PHE A 131 -13.31 -3.12 13.08
CA PHE A 131 -12.82 -4.12 12.13
C PHE A 131 -11.32 -3.97 11.89
N TYR A 132 -10.80 -2.74 11.81
CA TYR A 132 -9.37 -2.51 11.71
C TYR A 132 -8.62 -3.12 12.90
N LYS A 133 -9.03 -2.80 14.14
CA LYS A 133 -8.41 -3.37 15.35
C LYS A 133 -8.47 -4.89 15.38
N GLN A 134 -9.58 -5.48 14.94
CA GLN A 134 -9.73 -6.93 14.82
C GLN A 134 -8.76 -7.52 13.78
N SER A 135 -8.61 -6.85 12.62
CA SER A 135 -7.71 -7.26 11.55
C SER A 135 -6.23 -7.25 11.94
N LEU A 136 -5.86 -6.54 13.00
CA LEU A 136 -4.49 -6.52 13.56
C LEU A 136 -4.07 -7.85 14.20
N LYS A 137 -4.94 -8.87 14.25
CA LYS A 137 -4.52 -10.27 14.44
C LYS A 137 -3.54 -10.71 13.35
N LEU A 138 -3.68 -10.17 12.14
CA LEU A 138 -2.66 -10.28 11.10
C LEU A 138 -1.62 -9.18 11.32
N ARG A 139 -0.36 -9.60 11.46
CA ARG A 139 0.78 -8.69 11.48
C ARG A 139 1.89 -9.17 10.56
N VAL A 140 2.47 -8.25 9.80
CA VAL A 140 3.53 -8.53 8.84
C VAL A 140 4.87 -8.03 9.36
N ASN A 141 5.87 -8.92 9.39
CA ASN A 141 7.26 -8.53 9.65
C ASN A 141 7.84 -7.77 8.46
N ASN A 142 8.89 -6.96 8.72
CA ASN A 142 9.56 -6.08 7.77
C ASN A 142 9.40 -6.53 6.32
N ILE A 143 8.75 -5.68 5.52
CA ILE A 143 8.62 -5.80 4.08
C ILE A 143 10.00 -5.50 3.47
N HIS A 144 10.95 -6.42 3.66
CA HIS A 144 12.19 -6.51 2.89
C HIS A 144 12.11 -7.63 1.84
N SER A 145 10.90 -8.11 1.54
CA SER A 145 10.70 -9.26 0.65
C SER A 145 9.51 -9.10 -0.28
N ILE A 146 9.06 -7.86 -0.48
CA ILE A 146 8.15 -7.53 -1.58
C ILE A 146 8.87 -6.49 -2.44
N TYR A 147 9.96 -6.94 -3.06
CA TYR A 147 10.62 -6.18 -4.11
C TYR A 147 10.08 -6.64 -5.46
#